data_AF-A0A9Q3Q6Q2-F1
#
_entry.id   AF-A0A9Q3Q6Q2-F1
#
_cell.length_a   1.000
_cell.length_b   1.000
_cell.length_c   1.000
_cell.angle_alpha   90.00
_cell.angle_beta   90.00
_cell.angle_gamma   90.00
#
_symmetry.space_group_name_H-M   'P 1'
#
loop_
_entity.id
_entity.type
_entity.pdbx_description
1 polymer ?
#
loop_
_entity_poly.entity_id
_entity_poly.type
_entity_poly.pdbx_seq_one_letter_code
_entity_poly.pdbx_strand_id
1 'polypeptide(L)'
;MADWNIPFELYIDACVDGLGEALHQVQIMHDKPTEGPLSCSVFEAITDCHAVKSLHNMKAPNRHMLRWQIAIKEYRGNMTIVHKAENINKNADELSRWELANTPDNPTYVPVEAPPKSPIEGINITDIGSELFEEVIESYGKTIIDIS
;
A
#
# COMPACT_ATOMS: atom_id res chain seq x y z
N MET A 1 10.62 12.72 -13.25
CA MET A 1 11.27 12.63 -11.92
C MET A 1 11.58 14.03 -11.46
N ALA A 2 11.52 14.32 -10.15
CA ALA A 2 11.74 15.67 -9.64
C ALA A 2 13.17 16.16 -9.93
N ASP A 3 13.29 17.40 -10.42
CA ASP A 3 14.58 18.07 -10.61
C ASP A 3 14.75 19.16 -9.55
N TRP A 4 15.65 18.95 -8.59
CA TRP A 4 15.86 19.89 -7.49
C TRP A 4 16.50 21.22 -7.90
N ASN A 5 16.95 21.34 -9.15
CA ASN A 5 17.48 22.58 -9.71
C ASN A 5 16.39 23.45 -10.37
N ILE A 6 15.18 22.92 -10.50
CA ILE A 6 14.02 23.60 -11.10
C ILE A 6 13.03 23.94 -9.98
N PRO A 7 12.45 25.16 -9.96
CA PRO A 7 11.46 25.51 -8.94
C PRO A 7 10.24 24.59 -8.98
N PHE A 8 9.64 24.38 -7.80
CA PHE A 8 8.37 23.69 -7.64
C PHE A 8 7.23 24.70 -7.58
N GLU A 9 6.07 24.33 -8.09
CA GLU A 9 4.85 25.13 -8.04
C GLU A 9 3.78 24.37 -7.25
N LEU A 10 3.30 24.93 -6.15
CA LEU A 10 2.24 24.30 -5.34
C LEU A 10 0.90 24.96 -5.68
N TYR A 11 -0.01 24.18 -6.26
CA TYR A 11 -1.39 24.58 -6.48
C TYR A 11 -2.21 24.16 -5.26
N ILE A 12 -2.99 25.09 -4.74
CA ILE A 12 -3.89 24.85 -3.60
C ILE A 12 -5.28 25.32 -4.02
N ASP A 13 -6.27 24.46 -3.81
CA ASP A 13 -7.68 24.78 -3.99
C ASP A 13 -8.47 24.36 -2.75
N ALA A 14 -9.51 25.11 -2.40
CA ALA A 14 -10.32 24.84 -1.22
C ALA A 14 -11.79 24.84 -1.61
N CYS A 15 -12.54 23.85 -1.14
CA CYS A 15 -13.99 23.80 -1.26
C CYS A 15 -14.64 23.69 0.14
N VAL A 16 -15.98 23.68 0.16
CA VAL A 16 -16.77 23.59 1.41
C VAL A 16 -16.42 22.34 2.23
N ASP A 17 -16.02 21.27 1.55
CA ASP A 17 -15.79 19.95 2.16
C ASP A 17 -14.30 19.61 2.36
N GLY A 18 -13.36 20.46 1.95
CA GLY A 18 -11.93 20.16 2.11
C GLY A 18 -10.94 21.07 1.37
N LEU A 19 -9.66 20.83 1.63
CA LEU A 19 -8.51 21.46 1.00
C LEU A 19 -7.82 20.44 0.07
N GLY A 20 -7.57 20.82 -1.17
CA GLY A 20 -6.81 20.05 -2.15
C GLY A 20 -5.50 20.76 -2.49
N GLU A 21 -4.43 19.99 -2.62
CA GLU A 21 -3.09 20.51 -2.96
C GLU A 21 -2.41 19.63 -4.00
N ALA A 22 -1.70 20.25 -4.95
CA ALA A 22 -0.97 19.56 -6.01
C ALA A 22 0.38 20.23 -6.24
N LEU A 23 1.46 19.47 -6.01
CA LEU A 23 2.82 19.93 -6.26
C LEU A 23 3.22 19.63 -7.70
N HIS A 24 3.44 20.67 -8.49
CA HIS A 24 3.79 20.65 -9.89
C HIS A 24 5.27 20.95 -10.11
N GLN A 25 5.79 20.46 -11.23
CA GLN A 25 7.09 20.86 -11.76
C GLN A 25 7.11 20.71 -13.28
N VAL A 26 7.91 21.53 -13.97
CA VAL A 26 8.19 21.33 -15.40
C VAL A 26 9.10 20.11 -15.56
N GLN A 27 8.59 19.09 -16.27
CA GLN A 27 9.31 17.85 -16.55
C GLN A 27 9.52 17.68 -18.06
N ILE A 28 10.65 17.12 -18.45
CA ILE A 28 10.85 16.67 -19.84
C ILE A 28 10.10 15.34 -20.00
N MET A 29 8.98 15.35 -20.72
CA MET A 29 8.24 14.16 -21.10
C MET A 29 8.24 14.03 -22.62
N HIS A 30 8.70 12.89 -23.16
CA HIS A 30 8.81 12.66 -24.61
C HIS A 30 9.54 13.81 -25.34
N ASP A 31 10.70 14.22 -24.83
CA ASP A 31 11.53 15.33 -25.34
C ASP A 31 10.85 16.72 -25.35
N LYS A 32 9.71 16.86 -24.65
CA LYS A 32 8.98 18.12 -24.54
C LYS A 32 8.86 18.57 -23.08
N PRO A 33 9.15 19.85 -22.77
CA PRO A 33 8.87 20.41 -21.45
C PRO A 33 7.36 20.47 -21.23
N THR A 34 6.90 19.80 -20.19
CA THR A 34 5.49 19.72 -19.80
C THR A 34 5.39 19.97 -18.31
N GLU A 35 4.59 20.95 -17.91
CA GLU A 35 4.26 21.20 -16.51
C GLU A 35 3.16 20.22 -16.08
N GLY A 36 3.33 19.62 -14.91
CA GLY A 36 2.29 18.79 -14.34
C GLY A 36 2.61 18.36 -12.91
N PRO A 37 1.64 17.73 -12.23
CA PRO A 37 1.84 17.19 -10.89
C PRO A 37 3.02 16.22 -10.86
N LEU A 38 3.80 16.25 -9.78
CA LEU A 38 4.84 15.24 -9.55
C LEU A 38 4.27 13.83 -9.45
N SER A 39 3.01 13.69 -9.02
CA SER A 39 2.27 12.42 -9.04
C SER A 39 1.92 11.94 -10.46
N CYS A 40 1.90 12.86 -11.46
CA CYS A 40 1.65 12.57 -12.87
C CYS A 40 2.89 12.14 -13.66
N SER A 41 4.06 12.09 -13.01
CA SER A 41 5.29 11.64 -13.67
C SER A 41 5.15 10.18 -14.13
N VAL A 42 5.38 9.90 -15.41
CA VAL A 42 5.51 8.50 -15.86
C VAL A 42 6.87 7.97 -15.39
N PHE A 43 6.90 6.80 -14.77
CA PHE A 43 8.12 6.18 -14.27
C PHE A 43 8.19 4.66 -14.53
N GLU A 44 9.41 4.14 -14.55
CA GLU A 44 9.66 2.70 -14.66
C GLU A 44 9.97 2.11 -13.29
N ALA A 45 9.20 1.11 -12.87
CA ALA A 45 9.51 0.31 -11.70
C ALA A 45 10.35 -0.90 -12.14
N ILE A 46 11.62 -0.90 -11.77
CA ILE A 46 12.55 -1.98 -12.08
C ILE A 46 12.47 -3.04 -10.98
N THR A 47 12.29 -4.30 -11.37
CA THR A 47 12.20 -5.44 -10.44
C THR A 47 12.91 -6.67 -11.00
N ASP A 48 13.49 -7.48 -10.13
CA ASP A 48 13.99 -8.82 -10.42
C ASP A 48 12.94 -9.91 -10.12
N CYS A 49 11.74 -9.51 -9.67
CA CYS A 49 10.65 -10.41 -9.35
C CYS A 49 9.65 -10.49 -10.50
N HIS A 50 9.65 -11.62 -11.21
CA HIS A 50 8.73 -11.89 -12.32
C HIS A 50 7.24 -11.78 -11.92
N ALA A 51 6.89 -12.10 -10.67
CA ALA A 51 5.51 -12.03 -10.19
C ALA A 51 4.96 -10.59 -10.20
N VAL A 52 5.82 -9.60 -9.93
CA VAL A 52 5.46 -8.17 -9.91
C VAL A 52 5.02 -7.66 -11.28
N LYS A 53 5.58 -8.21 -12.37
CA LYS A 53 5.13 -7.89 -13.73
C LYS A 53 3.69 -8.35 -14.02
N SER A 54 3.27 -9.43 -13.37
CA SER A 54 1.95 -10.04 -13.58
C SER A 54 0.82 -9.43 -12.72
N LEU A 55 1.19 -8.61 -11.73
CA LEU A 55 0.29 -8.11 -10.68
C LEU A 55 -0.87 -7.25 -11.21
N HIS A 56 -0.66 -6.45 -12.26
CA HIS A 56 -1.73 -5.62 -12.86
C HIS A 56 -2.84 -6.43 -13.54
N ASN A 57 -2.53 -7.65 -13.97
CA ASN A 57 -3.44 -8.52 -14.74
C ASN A 57 -3.90 -9.76 -13.94
N MET A 58 -3.51 -9.84 -12.66
CA MET A 58 -3.84 -10.96 -11.80
C MET A 58 -5.32 -10.89 -11.37
N LYS A 59 -6.10 -11.92 -11.74
CA LYS A 59 -7.54 -11.99 -11.45
C LYS A 59 -7.87 -12.43 -10.02
N ALA A 60 -7.02 -13.26 -9.41
CA ALA A 60 -7.22 -13.81 -8.07
C ALA A 60 -5.88 -13.92 -7.32
N PRO A 61 -5.33 -12.81 -6.83
CA PRO A 61 -4.10 -12.85 -6.04
C PRO A 61 -4.34 -13.51 -4.68
N ASN A 62 -3.34 -14.23 -4.17
CA ASN A 62 -3.32 -14.64 -2.77
C ASN A 62 -3.27 -13.40 -1.84
N ARG A 63 -3.53 -13.57 -0.53
CA ARG A 63 -3.55 -12.45 0.44
C ARG A 63 -2.30 -11.56 0.38
N HIS A 64 -1.13 -12.16 0.21
CA HIS A 64 0.12 -11.41 0.12
C HIS A 64 0.16 -10.55 -1.15
N MET A 65 -0.16 -11.14 -2.30
CA MET A 65 -0.22 -10.46 -3.59
C MET A 65 -1.35 -9.44 -3.69
N LEU A 66 -2.46 -9.63 -2.99
CA LEU A 66 -3.55 -8.65 -2.94
C LEU A 66 -3.09 -7.32 -2.33
N ARG A 67 -2.29 -7.39 -1.25
CA ARG A 67 -1.71 -6.19 -0.63
C ARG A 67 -0.84 -5.42 -1.60
N TRP A 68 0.05 -6.12 -2.31
CA TRP A 68 0.88 -5.54 -3.35
C TRP A 68 0.06 -4.98 -4.51
N GLN A 69 -1.00 -5.67 -4.91
CA GLN A 69 -1.87 -5.22 -5.99
C GLN A 69 -2.55 -3.90 -5.66
N ILE A 70 -3.03 -3.74 -4.41
CA ILE A 70 -3.65 -2.49 -3.94
C ILE A 70 -2.63 -1.35 -3.95
N ALA A 71 -1.43 -1.56 -3.38
CA ALA A 71 -0.38 -0.54 -3.32
C ALA A 71 0.06 -0.08 -4.72
N ILE A 72 0.19 -1.01 -5.66
CA ILE A 72 0.61 -0.74 -7.03
C ILE A 72 -0.52 -0.11 -7.87
N LYS A 73 -1.78 -0.29 -7.48
CA LYS A 73 -2.94 0.19 -8.24
C LYS A 73 -2.97 1.71 -8.37
N GLU A 74 -2.50 2.43 -7.36
CA GLU A 74 -2.40 3.89 -7.36
C GLU A 74 -1.58 4.42 -8.53
N TYR A 75 -0.56 3.65 -8.94
CA TYR A 75 0.37 4.05 -10.00
C TYR A 75 0.03 3.45 -11.37
N ARG A 76 -1.08 2.72 -11.53
CA ARG A 76 -1.39 1.95 -12.75
C ARG A 76 -1.38 2.77 -14.06
N GLY A 77 -1.70 4.06 -14.01
CA GLY A 77 -1.69 4.95 -15.17
C GLY A 77 -0.30 5.50 -15.53
N ASN A 78 0.61 5.54 -14.55
CA ASN A 78 1.85 6.31 -14.63
C ASN A 78 3.10 5.44 -14.42
N MET A 79 2.93 4.16 -14.06
CA MET A 79 4.04 3.25 -13.79
C MET A 79 4.09 2.12 -14.81
N THR A 80 5.28 1.89 -15.38
CA THR A 80 5.58 0.72 -16.21
C THR A 80 6.50 -0.23 -15.44
N ILE A 81 6.07 -1.47 -15.20
CA ILE A 81 6.89 -2.47 -14.49
C ILE A 81 7.82 -3.18 -15.47
N VAL A 82 9.12 -3.04 -15.27
CA VAL A 82 10.17 -3.64 -16.09
C VAL A 82 10.90 -4.70 -15.28
N HIS A 83 10.89 -5.94 -15.78
CA HIS A 83 11.67 -7.03 -15.18
C HIS A 83 13.09 -7.04 -15.75
N LYS A 84 14.11 -6.97 -14.88
CA LYS A 84 15.53 -7.12 -15.25
C LYS A 84 16.17 -8.21 -14.40
N ALA A 85 16.61 -9.29 -15.04
CA ALA A 85 17.08 -10.52 -14.39
C ALA A 85 18.53 -10.45 -13.85
N GLU A 86 19.05 -9.25 -13.59
CA GLU A 86 20.44 -9.04 -13.19
C GLU A 86 20.49 -8.29 -11.86
N ASN A 87 21.60 -8.46 -11.13
CA ASN A 87 21.86 -7.84 -9.82
C ASN A 87 22.14 -6.32 -9.95
N ILE A 88 21.24 -5.61 -10.64
CA ILE A 88 21.25 -4.16 -10.88
C ILE A 88 20.62 -3.44 -9.67
N ASN A 89 19.83 -4.16 -8.87
CA ASN A 89 19.09 -3.62 -7.74
C ASN A 89 19.91 -3.60 -6.43
N LYS A 90 21.24 -3.70 -6.46
CA LYS A 90 22.08 -3.77 -5.22
C LYS A 90 21.76 -2.66 -4.22
N ASN A 91 21.57 -1.44 -4.73
CA ASN A 91 21.24 -0.27 -3.92
C ASN A 91 19.88 -0.42 -3.22
N ALA A 92 18.92 -1.11 -3.86
CA ALA A 92 17.61 -1.40 -3.27
C ALA A 92 17.62 -2.66 -2.40
N ASP A 93 18.46 -3.66 -2.72
CA ASP A 93 18.61 -4.88 -1.95
C ASP A 93 19.12 -4.57 -0.53
N GLU A 94 20.14 -3.72 -0.41
CA GLU A 94 20.68 -3.30 0.90
C GLU A 94 19.63 -2.52 1.72
N LEU A 95 18.89 -1.59 1.10
CA LEU A 95 17.82 -0.84 1.76
C LEU A 95 16.63 -1.72 2.16
N SER A 96 16.27 -2.71 1.34
CA SER A 96 15.15 -3.61 1.64
C SER A 96 15.43 -4.55 2.82
N ARG A 97 16.71 -4.78 3.12
CA ARG A 97 17.19 -5.62 4.22
C ARG A 97 17.49 -4.83 5.49
N TRP A 98 17.33 -3.50 5.47
CA TRP A 98 17.38 -2.71 6.69
C TRP A 98 16.16 -3.01 7.53
N GLU A 99 16.35 -3.89 8.51
CA GLU A 99 15.38 -4.16 9.54
C GLU A 99 15.06 -2.84 10.26
N LEU A 100 13.80 -2.41 10.16
CA LEU A 100 13.31 -1.34 11.01
C LEU A 100 13.53 -1.73 12.46
N ALA A 101 13.96 -0.77 13.28
CA ALA A 101 14.10 -1.00 14.71
C ALA A 101 12.80 -1.59 15.25
N ASN A 102 12.90 -2.64 16.06
CA ASN A 102 11.77 -3.28 16.72
C ASN A 102 11.29 -2.41 17.90
N THR A 103 10.89 -1.17 17.60
CA THR A 103 10.35 -0.20 18.55
C THR A 103 8.82 -0.27 18.56
N PRO A 104 8.14 0.16 19.63
CA PRO A 104 6.68 0.15 19.72
C PRO A 104 5.96 0.94 18.62
N ASP A 105 6.63 1.93 18.02
CA ASP A 105 6.10 2.73 16.90
C ASP A 105 6.10 1.97 15.56
N ASN A 106 6.82 0.84 15.47
CA ASN A 106 6.82 0.00 14.29
C ASN A 106 5.50 -0.80 14.25
N PRO A 107 4.67 -0.69 13.20
CA PRO A 107 3.42 -1.45 13.09
C PRO A 107 3.62 -2.97 13.01
N THR A 108 4.87 -3.42 12.86
CA THR A 108 5.29 -4.83 12.90
C THR A 108 6.04 -5.20 14.18
N TYR A 109 6.00 -4.36 15.22
CA TYR A 109 6.61 -4.61 16.51
C TYR A 109 6.23 -5.99 17.05
N VAL A 110 7.25 -6.78 17.40
CA VAL A 110 7.09 -8.07 18.08
C VAL A 110 7.73 -7.95 19.45
N PRO A 111 6.97 -8.05 20.55
CA PRO A 111 7.54 -8.11 21.89
C PRO A 111 8.55 -9.26 21.97
N VAL A 112 9.74 -8.99 22.50
CA VAL A 112 10.85 -9.97 22.58
C VAL A 112 10.47 -11.24 23.35
N GLU A 113 9.47 -11.15 24.23
CA GLU A 113 8.97 -12.25 25.07
C GLU A 113 7.71 -12.94 24.51
N ALA A 114 7.25 -12.58 23.31
CA ALA A 114 6.04 -13.20 22.76
C ALA A 114 6.28 -14.71 22.54
N PRO A 115 5.48 -15.60 23.16
CA PRO A 115 5.55 -17.01 22.83
C PRO A 115 5.33 -17.20 21.33
N PRO A 116 5.92 -18.25 20.71
CA PRO A 116 5.76 -18.51 19.28
C PRO A 116 4.27 -18.42 18.95
N LYS A 117 3.91 -17.53 18.01
CA LYS A 117 2.53 -17.40 17.50
C LYS A 117 2.04 -18.82 17.24
N SER A 118 1.06 -19.25 18.02
CA SER A 118 0.38 -20.52 17.79
C SER A 118 0.00 -20.59 16.31
N PRO A 119 0.08 -21.78 15.67
CA PRO A 119 -0.36 -21.93 14.31
C PRO A 119 -1.77 -21.35 14.23
N ILE A 120 -2.00 -20.43 13.30
CA ILE A 120 -3.34 -19.98 13.01
C ILE A 120 -4.05 -21.20 12.41
N GLU A 121 -4.69 -21.99 13.26
CA GLU A 121 -5.71 -22.93 12.82
C GLU A 121 -6.84 -22.04 12.31
N GLY A 122 -6.97 -21.99 10.98
CA GLY A 122 -8.01 -21.21 10.35
C GLY A 122 -9.34 -21.60 10.96
N ILE A 123 -10.10 -20.62 11.44
CA ILE A 123 -11.48 -20.83 11.86
C ILE A 123 -12.22 -21.26 10.59
N ASN A 124 -12.39 -22.57 10.43
CA ASN A 124 -13.24 -23.13 9.41
C ASN A 124 -14.68 -22.80 9.83
N ILE A 125 -15.34 -21.96 9.02
CA ILE A 125 -16.66 -21.39 9.32
C ILE A 125 -17.77 -22.46 9.38
N THR A 126 -17.45 -23.72 9.14
CA THR A 126 -18.41 -24.82 9.05
C THR A 126 -18.81 -25.43 10.40
N ASP A 127 -18.10 -25.16 11.49
CA ASP A 127 -18.37 -25.76 12.81
C ASP A 127 -18.71 -24.73 13.89
N ILE A 128 -19.25 -23.58 13.50
CA ILE A 128 -19.84 -22.64 14.47
C ILE A 128 -21.17 -23.24 14.93
N GLY A 129 -21.19 -23.81 16.14
CA GLY A 129 -22.41 -24.28 16.79
C GLY A 129 -23.41 -23.14 16.97
N SER A 130 -24.70 -23.47 16.96
CA SER A 130 -25.81 -22.52 17.10
C SER A 130 -25.69 -21.61 18.33
N GLU A 131 -25.04 -22.08 19.39
CA GLU A 131 -24.78 -21.35 20.63
C GLU A 131 -23.98 -20.05 20.40
N LEU A 132 -22.95 -20.06 19.55
CA LEU A 132 -22.17 -18.85 19.26
C LEU A 132 -22.98 -17.85 18.42
N PHE A 133 -23.85 -18.35 17.54
CA PHE A 133 -24.72 -17.50 16.73
C PHE A 133 -25.76 -16.79 17.60
N GLU A 134 -26.28 -17.46 18.62
CA GLU A 134 -27.19 -16.90 19.62
C GLU A 134 -26.51 -15.82 20.47
N GLU A 135 -25.28 -16.04 20.95
CA GLU A 135 -24.50 -15.04 21.68
C GLU A 135 -24.22 -13.77 20.85
N VAL A 136 -23.89 -13.95 19.56
CA VAL A 136 -23.62 -12.82 18.66
C VAL A 136 -24.90 -12.00 18.46
N ILE A 137 -26.05 -12.64 18.24
CA ILE A 137 -27.36 -11.97 18.12
C ILE A 137 -27.71 -11.20 19.40
N GLU A 138 -27.52 -11.81 20.58
CA GLU A 138 -27.77 -11.13 21.85
C GLU A 138 -26.90 -9.88 22.05
N SER A 139 -25.66 -9.90 21.53
CA SER A 139 -24.77 -8.74 21.62
C SER A 139 -25.30 -7.51 20.87
N TYR A 140 -25.96 -7.72 19.72
CA TYR A 140 -26.58 -6.64 18.95
C TYR A 140 -27.85 -6.08 19.62
N GLY A 141 -28.52 -6.88 20.45
CA GLY A 141 -29.70 -6.45 21.21
C GLY A 141 -29.40 -5.54 22.41
N LYS A 142 -28.14 -5.48 22.87
CA LYS A 142 -27.73 -4.70 24.06
C LYS A 142 -27.40 -3.24 23.78
N THR A 143 -27.61 -2.75 22.56
CA THR A 143 -27.42 -1.32 22.23
C THR A 143 -28.75 -0.63 21.92
N ILE A 144 -29.63 -0.55 22.93
CA ILE A 144 -30.57 0.56 23.06
C ILE A 144 -30.44 1.02 24.52
N ILE A 145 -29.50 1.95 24.75
CA ILE A 145 -29.47 2.72 25.99
C ILE A 145 -30.31 3.97 25.72
N ASP A 146 -31.28 4.15 26.60
CA ASP A 146 -32.32 5.19 26.62
C ASP A 146 -31.79 6.60 26.31
N ILE A 147 -32.42 7.25 25.33
CA ILE A 147 -32.47 8.70 25.23
C ILE A 147 -33.80 9.14 25.83
N SER A 148 -33.78 9.50 27.12
CA SER A 148 -34.75 10.41 27.76
C SER A 148 -34.12 11.15 28.93
#